data_AF-A0A529KSJ3-F1
#
_entry.id   AF-A0A529KSJ3-F1
#
_cell.length_a   1.000
_cell.length_b   1.000
_cell.length_c   1.000
_cell.angle_alpha   90.00
_cell.angle_beta   90.00
_cell.angle_gamma   90.00
#
_symmetry.space_group_name_H-M   'P 1'
#
loop_
_entity.id
_entity.type
_entity.pdbx_description
1 polymer ?
#
loop_
_entity_poly.entity_id
_entity_poly.type
_entity_poly.pdbx_seq_one_letter_code
_entity_poly.pdbx_strand_id
1 'polypeptide(L)' 'MRGDRDKDPDLLFHGAAHGVTGSCYEIEASRARILVDCGLFQGSKSERELNYGAFPFPP' A
#
# COMPACT_ATOMS: atom_id res chain seq x y z
N MET A 1 12.16 28.32 -12.07
CA MET A 1 11.21 27.18 -12.03
C MET A 1 11.77 26.06 -11.14
N ARG A 2 11.44 26.07 -9.83
CA ARG A 2 11.81 25.04 -8.85
C ARG A 2 10.65 24.87 -7.84
N GLY A 3 9.47 24.52 -8.32
CA GLY A 3 8.25 24.52 -7.49
C GLY A 3 7.78 23.16 -7.00
N ASP A 4 8.39 22.05 -7.44
CA ASP A 4 7.72 20.74 -7.42
C ASP A 4 8.66 19.57 -7.01
N ARG A 5 9.85 19.86 -6.47
CA ARG A 5 10.90 18.85 -6.20
C ARG A 5 11.23 18.62 -4.73
N ASP A 6 10.51 19.25 -3.81
CA ASP A 6 10.85 19.31 -2.37
C ASP A 6 9.83 18.62 -1.45
N LYS A 7 9.04 17.65 -1.95
CA LYS A 7 8.24 16.81 -1.06
C LYS A 7 9.08 15.58 -0.67
N ASP A 8 9.40 15.44 0.61
CA ASP A 8 9.87 14.16 1.15
C ASP A 8 8.77 13.11 0.94
N PRO A 9 9.11 11.91 0.43
CA PRO A 9 8.09 10.93 0.10
C PRO A 9 7.40 10.39 1.35
N ASP A 10 6.07 10.29 1.30
CA ASP A 10 5.27 9.64 2.34
C ASP A 10 5.20 8.14 2.04
N LEU A 11 5.37 7.31 3.08
CA LEU A 11 5.21 5.86 3.01
C LEU A 11 3.96 5.44 3.78
N LEU A 12 2.97 4.88 3.08
CA LEU A 12 1.73 4.38 3.66
C LEU A 12 1.71 2.85 3.63
N PHE A 13 1.18 2.27 4.70
CA PHE A 13 1.06 0.81 4.88
C PHE A 13 -0.42 0.42 4.76
N HIS A 14 -0.79 -0.19 3.62
CA HIS A 14 -2.14 -0.70 3.38
C HIS A 14 -2.31 -2.16 3.81
N GLY A 15 -1.20 -2.88 3.98
CA GLY A 15 -1.17 -4.25 4.47
C GLY A 15 0.17 -4.61 5.11
N ALA A 16 0.24 -5.82 5.68
CA ALA A 16 1.40 -6.32 6.44
C ALA A 16 1.92 -5.43 7.59
N ALA A 17 1.18 -4.40 8.03
CA ALA A 17 1.61 -3.52 9.12
C ALA A 17 1.81 -4.29 10.46
N HIS A 18 0.98 -5.30 10.71
CA HIS A 18 1.06 -6.18 11.88
C HIS A 18 1.09 -7.67 11.49
N GLY A 19 1.55 -7.98 10.28
CA GLY A 19 1.54 -9.34 9.73
C GLY A 19 2.66 -9.55 8.73
N VAL A 20 2.91 -10.81 8.36
CA VAL A 20 3.98 -11.18 7.41
C VAL A 20 3.46 -11.52 6.02
N THR A 21 2.14 -11.39 5.80
CA THR A 21 1.47 -11.60 4.50
C THR A 21 0.53 -10.43 4.21
N GLY A 22 0.05 -10.32 2.97
CA GLY A 22 -0.79 -9.18 2.57
C GLY A 22 0.00 -7.89 2.37
N SER A 23 1.25 -7.96 1.91
CA SER A 23 2.09 -6.78 1.69
C SER A 23 1.48 -5.87 0.61
N CYS A 24 1.21 -4.63 1.00
CA CYS A 24 0.71 -3.60 0.09
C CYS A 24 1.10 -2.23 0.68
N TYR A 25 1.94 -1.50 -0.04
CA TYR A 25 2.47 -0.22 0.42
C TYR A 25 2.33 0.82 -0.67
N GLU A 26 2.26 2.09 -0.27
CA GLU A 26 2.16 3.20 -1.21
C GLU A 26 3.23 4.23 -0.89
N ILE A 27 3.89 4.71 -1.94
CA ILE A 27 4.85 5.80 -1.88
C ILE A 27 4.24 7.00 -2.60
N GLU A 28 3.98 8.07 -1.86
CA GLU A 28 3.50 9.33 -2.41
C GLU A 28 4.65 10.33 -2.49
N ALA A 29 5.02 10.71 -3.71
CA ALA A 29 6.01 11.74 -4.01
C ALA A 29 5.34 12.88 -4.79
N SER A 30 6.02 14.02 -4.94
CA SER A 30 5.45 15.24 -5.56
C SER A 30 4.80 15.01 -6.93
N ARG A 31 5.31 14.03 -7.70
CA ARG A 31 4.92 13.79 -9.10
C ARG A 31 4.39 12.40 -9.38
N ALA A 32 4.37 11.54 -8.38
CA ALA A 32 4.04 10.14 -8.58
C ALA A 32 3.43 9.55 -7.30
N ARG A 33 2.46 8.68 -7.51
CA ARG A 33 1.89 7.82 -6.50
C ARG A 33 2.15 6.39 -6.95
N ILE A 34 2.96 5.66 -6.19
CA ILE A 34 3.47 4.35 -6.59
C ILE A 34 2.96 3.32 -5.60
N LEU A 35 2.26 2.31 -6.11
CA LEU A 35 1.89 1.14 -5.34
C LEU A 35 3.01 0.11 -5.43
N VAL A 36 3.48 -0.36 -4.27
CA VAL A 36 4.53 -1.37 -4.13
C VAL A 36 3.92 -2.62 -3.54
N ASP A 37 3.97 -3.69 -4.33
CA ASP A 37 3.40 -5.00 -4.00
C ASP A 37 1.85 -4.99 -3.84
N CYS A 38 1.27 -6.16 -4.00
CA CYS A 38 -0.15 -6.47 -3.77
C CYS A 38 -0.25 -7.93 -3.33
N GLY A 39 0.57 -8.30 -2.35
CA GLY A 39 0.68 -9.65 -1.84
C GLY A 39 -0.64 -10.10 -1.23
N LEU A 40 -0.93 -11.41 -1.32
CA LEU A 40 -2.12 -12.00 -0.73
C LEU A 40 -1.94 -12.22 0.76
N PHE A 41 -3.03 -12.06 1.52
CA PHE A 41 -3.15 -12.50 2.91
C PHE A 41 -3.23 -14.03 2.96
N GLN A 42 -2.42 -14.64 3.82
CA GLN A 42 -2.42 -16.07 4.08
C GLN A 42 -2.72 -16.33 5.56
N GLY A 43 -3.05 -17.58 5.89
CA GLY A 43 -3.35 -17.99 7.27
C GLY A 43 -4.81 -18.41 7.45
N SER A 44 -5.44 -17.87 8.49
CA SER A 44 -6.82 -18.16 8.87
C SER A 44 -7.81 -17.84 7.75
N LYS A 45 -9.02 -18.40 7.87
CA LYS A 45 -10.10 -18.13 6.90
C LYS A 45 -10.41 -16.62 6.83
N SER A 46 -10.50 -15.96 7.98
CA SER A 46 -10.77 -14.52 8.08
C SER A 46 -9.67 -13.67 7.43
N GLU A 47 -8.40 -14.06 7.53
CA GLU A 47 -7.31 -13.36 6.82
C GLU A 47 -7.44 -13.53 5.30
N ARG A 48 -7.72 -14.75 4.83
CA ARG A 48 -7.87 -15.01 3.38
C ARG A 48 -9.07 -14.30 2.76
N GLU A 49 -10.12 -14.03 3.54
CA GLU A 49 -11.30 -13.29 3.07
C GLU A 49 -10.95 -11.85 2.62
N LEU A 50 -9.89 -11.26 3.19
CA LEU A 50 -9.39 -9.93 2.79
C LEU A 50 -8.90 -9.87 1.34
N ASN A 51 -8.54 -11.01 0.73
CA ASN A 51 -8.07 -11.07 -0.66
C ASN A 51 -9.16 -10.81 -1.72
N TYR A 52 -10.44 -10.89 -1.33
CA TYR A 52 -11.56 -10.81 -2.26
C TYR A 52 -12.30 -9.47 -2.21
N GLY A 53 -11.94 -8.60 -1.26
CA GLY A 53 -12.48 -7.26 -1.15
C GLY A 53 -11.86 -6.27 -2.14
N ALA A 54 -12.45 -5.08 -2.24
CA ALA A 54 -11.79 -3.96 -2.89
C ALA A 54 -10.57 -3.51 -2.07
N PHE A 55 -9.63 -2.82 -2.72
CA PHE A 55 -8.55 -2.16 -2.00
C PHE A 55 -9.12 -1.15 -0.97
N PRO A 56 -8.48 -1.01 0.21
CA PRO A 56 -8.92 -0.06 1.23
C PRO A 56 -8.55 1.41 0.88
N PHE A 57 -8.04 1.65 -0.31
CA PHE A 57 -7.62 2.95 -0.84
C PHE A 57 -8.12 3.12 -2.28
N PRO A 58 -8.29 4.37 -2.75
CA PRO A 58 -8.67 4.64 -4.13
C PRO A 58 -7.53 4.27 -5.09
N PRO A 59 -7.81 3.52 -6.18
CA PRO A 59 -6.84 3.24 -7.23
C PRO A 59 -6.47 4.50 -8.04
#